data_AF-A0A8T3YRD7-F1
#
_entry.id   AF-A0A8T3YRD7-F1
#
_cell.length_a   1.000
_cell.length_b   1.000
_cell.length_c   1.000
_cell.angle_alpha   90.00
_cell.angle_beta   90.00
_cell.angle_gamma   90.00
#
_symmetry.space_group_name_H-M   'P 1'
#
loop_
_entity.id
_entity.type
_entity.pdbx_description
1 polymer ?
#
loop_
_entity_poly.entity_id
_entity_poly.type
_entity_poly.pdbx_seq_one_letter_code
_entity_poly.pdbx_strand_id
1 'polypeptide(L)'
;MKKRVNKLKISIFVLFVISLLVLGIITGCSKASEIDKLKAEGEQLVCQSSSAQDTAQTDTATPAEDNTEVGVTGKVADEIKKEIPEIADTQKTEENAVNAAKDTTDAEDTTSADAANPDDSTAKESVLEKVYTEGELVKLVPKATDRDNDQVTFKFSSPLNNNGEWQTKEGDEGTYYVTITATDGKSEVAKEVKLVIKAKNKAPIIDINDKLIVKEGDTVLLSPKVTDPEGKDVVVEYSGWMASNSKLTGYEDSGDYKVTIKANDGELTSAKDVAITVQNVNRAPALNNIADIEVYEGDIVTVTAKAIDADKEDKDKITYVYTGASLSADGKWQTKVGDAGTYNVKLTASDGKDKDEASFTVMVKLKNKAPSIKPMADMTGANSITVGKGQTKTITLEPVVSDEDGDKVTVTYDGWMITKTKTVTQDDAGLHTVTISASDGKEEKSINVKIEVNRPPEFIVE
;
A
#
# COMPACT_ATOMS: atom_id res chain seq x y z
N MET A 1 -46.60 30.19 -4.92
CA MET A 1 -45.36 30.90 -5.29
C MET A 1 -44.57 29.92 -6.18
N LYS A 2 -44.46 29.99 -7.52
CA LYS A 2 -44.27 31.09 -8.51
C LYS A 2 -42.88 31.78 -8.49
N LYS A 3 -41.85 31.07 -8.99
CA LYS A 3 -40.71 31.48 -9.87
C LYS A 3 -39.67 30.32 -9.86
N ARG A 4 -39.40 29.64 -10.99
CA ARG A 4 -38.28 29.89 -11.97
C ARG A 4 -36.89 29.79 -11.30
N VAL A 5 -35.89 29.07 -11.83
CA VAL A 5 -35.45 28.94 -13.25
C VAL A 5 -35.10 27.48 -13.64
N ASN A 6 -34.98 27.22 -14.94
CA ASN A 6 -34.74 25.92 -15.60
C ASN A 6 -33.51 26.02 -16.53
N LYS A 7 -32.80 24.91 -16.80
CA LYS A 7 -31.68 24.71 -17.76
C LYS A 7 -30.34 25.43 -17.48
N LEU A 8 -29.18 25.05 -18.05
CA LEU A 8 -28.60 23.77 -18.54
C LEU A 8 -27.19 24.05 -19.13
N LYS A 9 -26.16 23.25 -18.79
CA LYS A 9 -24.84 23.08 -19.48
C LYS A 9 -23.95 24.33 -19.77
N ILE A 10 -22.68 24.26 -19.32
CA ILE A 10 -21.45 24.37 -20.15
C ILE A 10 -20.20 24.11 -19.27
N SER A 11 -19.21 23.40 -19.82
CA SER A 11 -17.82 23.24 -19.37
C SER A 11 -17.52 22.85 -17.90
N ILE A 12 -17.55 21.54 -17.62
CA ILE A 12 -16.47 20.90 -16.85
C ILE A 12 -15.63 20.09 -17.85
N PHE A 13 -14.89 20.81 -18.69
CA PHE A 13 -13.99 20.24 -19.71
C PHE A 13 -12.63 20.98 -19.74
N VAL A 14 -12.20 21.52 -18.59
CA VAL A 14 -10.87 22.10 -18.37
C VAL A 14 -10.40 21.77 -16.93
N LEU A 15 -10.23 20.49 -16.63
CA LEU A 15 -9.53 20.03 -15.41
C LEU A 15 -8.98 18.60 -15.51
N PHE A 16 -8.84 18.08 -16.73
CA PHE A 16 -8.31 16.72 -17.00
C PHE A 16 -7.16 16.70 -18.02
N VAL A 17 -6.54 17.87 -18.28
CA VAL A 17 -5.31 18.00 -19.06
C VAL A 17 -4.40 18.99 -18.33
N ILE A 18 -3.69 18.48 -17.32
CA ILE A 18 -2.37 18.88 -16.74
C ILE A 18 -2.22 18.01 -15.48
N SER A 19 -1.89 16.73 -15.68
CA SER A 19 -1.35 15.83 -14.63
C SER A 19 -0.72 14.59 -15.30
N LEU A 20 0.15 14.84 -16.29
CA LEU A 20 0.85 13.78 -17.02
C LEU A 20 2.18 14.30 -17.57
N LEU A 21 2.93 14.98 -16.69
CA LEU A 21 4.34 15.33 -16.89
C LEU A 21 4.97 15.64 -15.53
N VAL A 22 5.52 14.60 -14.90
CA VAL A 22 6.78 14.49 -14.14
C VAL A 22 6.71 13.14 -13.43
N LEU A 23 7.22 12.09 -14.07
CA LEU A 23 7.74 10.92 -13.36
C LEU A 23 9.01 10.47 -14.11
N GLY A 24 10.15 10.95 -13.62
CA GLY A 24 11.44 10.72 -14.24
C GLY A 24 12.56 11.14 -13.30
N ILE A 25 13.31 10.13 -12.84
CA ILE A 25 14.62 10.25 -12.17
C ILE A 25 14.60 10.92 -10.78
N ILE A 26 14.48 10.11 -9.72
CA ILE A 26 15.49 10.10 -8.64
C ILE A 26 15.70 8.65 -8.19
N THR A 27 16.88 8.10 -8.48
CA THR A 27 17.41 6.91 -7.80
C THR A 27 18.60 7.37 -6.97
N GLY A 28 18.62 7.01 -5.68
CA GLY A 28 19.80 7.15 -4.82
C GLY A 28 19.92 8.46 -4.04
N CYS A 29 19.51 8.42 -2.76
CA CYS A 29 20.49 8.68 -1.71
C CYS A 29 20.11 7.87 -0.46
N SER A 30 21.13 7.34 0.24
CA SER A 30 20.96 6.55 1.46
C SER A 30 21.14 7.43 2.70
N LYS A 31 20.68 6.92 3.86
CA LYS A 31 20.76 7.50 5.21
C LYS A 31 19.73 8.58 5.54
N ALA A 32 18.69 8.17 6.27
CA ALA A 32 17.99 9.00 7.23
C ALA A 32 18.29 8.47 8.64
N SER A 33 19.17 9.17 9.37
CA SER A 33 19.20 9.13 10.83
C SER A 33 18.69 10.47 11.35
N GLU A 34 18.12 10.47 12.55
CA GLU A 34 17.68 11.67 13.28
C GLU A 34 16.45 12.42 12.71
N ILE A 35 15.26 11.84 12.96
CA ILE A 35 14.08 12.67 13.26
C ILE A 35 13.56 12.23 14.63
N ASP A 36 14.03 12.91 15.69
CA ASP A 36 13.36 12.86 16.99
C ASP A 36 13.60 14.16 17.78
N LYS A 37 12.72 15.15 17.55
CA LYS A 37 12.32 16.28 18.44
C LYS A 37 11.66 17.41 17.64
N LEU A 38 10.33 17.38 17.59
CA LEU A 38 9.51 18.58 17.37
C LEU A 38 8.78 18.94 18.67
N LYS A 39 9.18 20.04 19.31
CA LYS A 39 8.35 20.87 20.22
C LYS A 39 9.15 22.08 20.72
N ALA A 40 8.91 23.25 20.13
CA ALA A 40 8.52 24.48 20.81
C ALA A 40 8.46 25.66 19.81
N GLU A 41 7.28 26.28 19.72
CA GLU A 41 7.04 27.74 19.65
C GLU A 41 7.78 28.63 18.63
N GLY A 42 7.01 29.48 17.93
CA GLY A 42 7.49 30.82 17.52
C GLY A 42 7.63 31.08 16.01
N GLU A 43 6.60 31.70 15.45
CA GLU A 43 6.64 32.75 14.40
C GLU A 43 7.49 32.63 13.11
N GLN A 44 6.73 32.71 12.00
CA GLN A 44 6.97 33.55 10.82
C GLN A 44 7.99 33.12 9.74
N LEU A 45 7.45 32.86 8.54
CA LEU A 45 8.20 32.80 7.29
C LEU A 45 8.87 34.16 7.00
N VAL A 46 10.17 34.12 6.71
CA VAL A 46 10.82 35.10 5.83
C VAL A 46 11.74 34.36 4.87
N CYS A 47 11.35 34.27 3.60
CA CYS A 47 12.28 33.93 2.52
C CYS A 47 13.05 35.19 2.13
N GLN A 48 14.39 35.18 2.19
CA GLN A 48 15.21 36.11 1.44
C GLN A 48 16.25 35.37 0.61
N SER A 49 16.31 35.73 -0.67
CA SER A 49 17.28 35.28 -1.66
C SER A 49 18.35 36.35 -1.88
N SER A 50 19.61 35.94 -1.85
CA SER A 50 20.81 36.61 -2.40
C SER A 50 22.03 35.98 -1.71
N SER A 51 23.25 36.03 -2.23
CA SER A 51 23.74 36.12 -3.62
C SER A 51 25.22 35.70 -3.55
N ALA A 52 25.82 35.25 -4.65
CA ALA A 52 27.23 34.87 -4.66
C ALA A 52 28.14 36.05 -4.24
N GLN A 53 29.20 35.76 -3.48
CA GLN A 53 30.45 36.51 -3.59
C GLN A 53 31.66 35.57 -3.62
N ASP A 54 32.50 35.90 -4.59
CA ASP A 54 33.83 35.40 -4.90
C ASP A 54 34.87 35.83 -3.85
N THR A 55 35.84 34.96 -3.56
CA THR A 55 37.21 35.36 -3.19
C THR A 55 38.19 34.27 -3.65
N ALA A 56 39.20 34.66 -4.43
CA ALA A 56 40.27 33.80 -4.91
C ALA A 56 41.60 34.05 -4.17
N GLN A 57 42.45 33.02 -4.08
CA GLN A 57 43.92 33.05 -4.28
C GLN A 57 44.46 31.59 -4.20
N THR A 58 45.06 31.03 -5.27
CA THR A 58 46.53 30.99 -5.59
C THR A 58 47.38 30.27 -4.51
N ASP A 59 48.33 29.36 -4.80
CA ASP A 59 49.21 29.20 -5.98
C ASP A 59 49.77 27.76 -6.19
N THR A 60 49.99 27.37 -7.47
CA THR A 60 51.04 26.45 -8.00
C THR A 60 51.16 24.98 -7.49
N ALA A 61 51.56 23.96 -8.26
CA ALA A 61 52.23 23.89 -9.58
C ALA A 61 51.81 22.68 -10.45
N THR A 62 52.08 22.79 -11.75
CA THR A 62 51.81 21.86 -12.89
C THR A 62 53.06 21.04 -13.30
N PRO A 63 53.08 20.26 -14.41
CA PRO A 63 52.08 19.37 -15.01
C PRO A 63 52.64 17.96 -15.36
N ALA A 64 51.79 17.06 -15.86
CA ALA A 64 52.20 16.06 -16.85
C ALA A 64 51.04 15.83 -17.84
N GLU A 65 51.31 15.99 -19.13
CA GLU A 65 50.36 15.76 -20.22
C GLU A 65 50.42 14.29 -20.67
N ASP A 66 49.29 13.71 -21.07
CA ASP A 66 49.24 12.99 -22.35
C ASP A 66 47.82 13.07 -22.93
N ASN A 67 47.76 13.32 -24.24
CA ASN A 67 46.54 13.60 -24.99
C ASN A 67 46.40 12.57 -26.11
N THR A 68 45.34 11.76 -26.10
CA THR A 68 44.97 10.95 -27.28
C THR A 68 43.51 11.16 -27.65
N GLU A 69 43.29 12.20 -28.43
CA GLU A 69 42.05 12.42 -29.18
C GLU A 69 42.13 11.65 -30.52
N VAL A 70 41.12 10.83 -30.81
CA VAL A 70 40.87 10.28 -32.16
C VAL A 70 39.38 10.43 -32.44
N GLY A 71 39.03 11.35 -33.35
CA GLY A 71 37.66 11.56 -33.84
C GLY A 71 37.34 10.74 -35.11
N VAL A 72 36.39 11.27 -35.92
CA VAL A 72 35.88 10.71 -37.21
C VAL A 72 34.92 9.52 -36.96
N THR A 73 33.66 9.42 -37.41
CA THR A 73 32.67 10.18 -38.24
C THR A 73 31.26 9.67 -37.82
N GLY A 74 30.08 10.25 -38.09
CA GLY A 74 29.64 11.18 -39.13
C GLY A 74 28.52 10.56 -40.00
N LYS A 75 27.24 10.83 -39.66
CA LYS A 75 25.99 10.66 -40.47
C LYS A 75 25.60 9.26 -41.00
N VAL A 76 24.33 8.88 -40.80
CA VAL A 76 23.30 8.67 -41.86
C VAL A 76 21.91 8.94 -41.24
N ALA A 77 20.97 9.48 -42.03
CA ALA A 77 19.55 9.58 -41.72
C ALA A 77 18.72 8.96 -42.87
N ASP A 78 17.41 8.84 -42.65
CA ASP A 78 16.34 8.51 -43.62
C ASP A 78 16.14 7.04 -44.04
N GLU A 79 15.03 6.45 -43.57
CA GLU A 79 13.86 5.93 -44.32
C GLU A 79 12.94 5.23 -43.27
N ILE A 80 11.59 5.29 -43.26
CA ILE A 80 10.57 5.39 -44.31
C ILE A 80 9.42 6.34 -43.84
N LYS A 81 8.73 7.01 -44.79
CA LYS A 81 7.51 7.84 -44.59
C LYS A 81 6.26 7.19 -45.23
N LYS A 82 5.09 7.83 -45.01
CA LYS A 82 3.83 7.79 -45.82
C LYS A 82 2.88 6.60 -45.54
N GLU A 83 1.53 6.72 -45.57
CA GLU A 83 0.62 7.80 -46.03
C GLU A 83 -0.58 8.09 -45.09
N ILE A 84 -1.06 9.35 -45.14
CA ILE A 84 -2.45 9.79 -44.91
C ILE A 84 -2.83 10.63 -46.15
N PRO A 85 -4.10 10.65 -46.60
CA PRO A 85 -4.64 11.76 -47.38
C PRO A 85 -5.63 12.62 -46.58
N GLU A 86 -5.49 13.94 -46.70
CA GLU A 86 -6.34 14.98 -46.12
C GLU A 86 -7.64 15.22 -46.93
N ILE A 87 -8.63 15.90 -46.34
CA ILE A 87 -9.43 16.91 -47.07
C ILE A 87 -9.78 18.10 -46.15
N ALA A 88 -9.73 19.31 -46.69
CA ALA A 88 -10.16 20.58 -46.09
C ALA A 88 -10.89 21.42 -47.17
N ASP A 89 -11.55 22.56 -46.90
CA ASP A 89 -11.68 23.39 -45.70
C ASP A 89 -13.09 24.04 -45.67
N THR A 90 -13.47 24.76 -44.59
CA THR A 90 -13.92 26.18 -44.64
C THR A 90 -14.58 26.65 -43.33
N GLN A 91 -14.08 27.75 -42.76
CA GLN A 91 -14.78 28.55 -41.74
C GLN A 91 -15.54 29.71 -42.38
N LYS A 92 -16.73 30.07 -41.85
CA LYS A 92 -16.97 31.41 -41.23
C LYS A 92 -18.41 31.64 -40.72
N THR A 93 -18.48 32.16 -39.48
CA THR A 93 -19.48 33.11 -38.90
C THR A 93 -21.00 32.83 -39.05
N GLU A 94 -21.91 33.31 -38.20
CA GLU A 94 -21.87 34.51 -37.34
C GLU A 94 -22.76 34.37 -36.07
N GLU A 95 -22.85 35.45 -35.29
CA GLU A 95 -23.33 35.47 -33.90
C GLU A 95 -24.79 35.93 -33.73
N ASN A 96 -25.37 35.58 -32.57
CA ASN A 96 -26.40 36.31 -31.80
C ASN A 96 -27.38 37.30 -32.49
N ALA A 97 -28.69 37.04 -32.37
CA ALA A 97 -29.64 38.03 -31.83
C ALA A 97 -30.98 37.40 -31.39
N VAL A 98 -31.48 37.81 -30.22
CA VAL A 98 -32.88 37.67 -29.80
C VAL A 98 -33.42 39.07 -29.55
N ASN A 99 -34.54 39.46 -30.18
CA ASN A 99 -35.63 40.15 -29.46
C ASN A 99 -36.89 40.45 -30.29
N ALA A 100 -38.01 40.30 -29.58
CA ALA A 100 -39.27 41.05 -29.65
C ALA A 100 -39.69 41.78 -30.95
N ALA A 101 -40.84 41.37 -31.48
CA ALA A 101 -41.76 42.26 -32.19
C ALA A 101 -43.02 42.47 -31.32
N LYS A 102 -43.41 43.73 -31.11
CA LYS A 102 -44.73 44.13 -30.62
C LYS A 102 -45.12 45.45 -31.27
N ASP A 103 -46.41 45.54 -31.58
CA ASP A 103 -47.29 46.72 -31.57
C ASP A 103 -47.70 47.39 -32.89
N THR A 104 -48.94 47.89 -32.85
CA THR A 104 -49.67 48.75 -33.81
C THR A 104 -49.91 48.19 -35.22
N THR A 105 -51.12 47.97 -35.77
CA THR A 105 -52.47 48.61 -35.74
C THR A 105 -52.73 49.71 -36.77
N ASP A 106 -53.99 49.75 -37.20
CA ASP A 106 -54.72 50.71 -38.06
C ASP A 106 -54.60 50.52 -39.58
N ALA A 107 -55.64 50.78 -40.41
CA ALA A 107 -57.11 50.62 -40.32
C ALA A 107 -57.73 51.16 -41.65
N GLU A 108 -59.03 50.91 -41.87
CA GLU A 108 -59.90 51.42 -42.96
C GLU A 108 -59.59 50.92 -44.40
N ASP A 109 -60.54 50.90 -45.34
CA ASP A 109 -61.98 50.59 -45.39
C ASP A 109 -62.37 50.51 -46.89
N THR A 110 -63.34 49.67 -47.28
CA THR A 110 -64.36 49.91 -48.34
C THR A 110 -65.12 48.64 -48.77
N THR A 111 -66.30 48.45 -48.18
CA THR A 111 -67.60 48.14 -48.83
C THR A 111 -67.78 47.06 -49.94
N SER A 112 -68.68 46.11 -49.61
CA SER A 112 -69.89 45.69 -50.39
C SER A 112 -69.90 44.46 -51.32
N ALA A 113 -70.64 43.41 -50.88
CA ALA A 113 -71.58 42.48 -51.59
C ALA A 113 -71.14 41.76 -52.91
N ASP A 114 -71.57 40.53 -53.23
CA ASP A 114 -72.83 39.83 -52.92
C ASP A 114 -72.72 38.28 -53.11
N ALA A 115 -73.72 37.54 -52.60
CA ALA A 115 -74.22 36.20 -53.00
C ALA A 115 -73.35 34.90 -52.92
N ALA A 116 -73.72 34.05 -51.94
CA ALA A 116 -74.00 32.58 -51.96
C ALA A 116 -73.41 31.64 -53.07
N ASN A 117 -73.07 30.36 -52.87
CA ASN A 117 -73.55 29.31 -51.94
C ASN A 117 -72.58 28.06 -52.02
N PRO A 118 -72.91 26.87 -51.47
CA PRO A 118 -72.75 26.39 -50.08
C PRO A 118 -71.58 25.39 -49.85
N ASP A 119 -71.29 25.15 -48.57
CA ASP A 119 -71.02 23.84 -47.94
C ASP A 119 -70.14 22.76 -48.67
N ASP A 120 -68.86 22.71 -48.31
CA ASP A 120 -68.15 21.44 -48.07
C ASP A 120 -67.37 21.55 -46.76
N SER A 121 -68.07 21.29 -45.65
CA SER A 121 -67.44 21.03 -44.35
C SER A 121 -67.58 19.55 -44.00
N THR A 122 -66.91 18.68 -44.76
CA THR A 122 -66.69 17.27 -44.42
C THR A 122 -65.83 17.13 -43.15
N ALA A 123 -66.46 17.36 -41.99
CA ALA A 123 -65.90 17.07 -40.69
C ALA A 123 -65.60 15.56 -40.60
N LYS A 124 -64.32 15.18 -40.67
CA LYS A 124 -63.88 13.81 -40.38
C LYS A 124 -64.40 13.42 -39.00
N GLU A 125 -65.37 12.51 -38.97
CA GLU A 125 -65.89 11.96 -37.73
C GLU A 125 -64.72 11.33 -36.95
N SER A 126 -64.51 11.75 -35.71
CA SER A 126 -63.39 11.30 -34.90
C SER A 126 -63.56 9.82 -34.58
N VAL A 127 -62.78 8.96 -35.25
CA VAL A 127 -62.74 7.52 -34.98
C VAL A 127 -62.45 7.31 -33.50
N LEU A 128 -63.31 6.56 -32.82
CA LEU A 128 -63.16 6.28 -31.40
C LEU A 128 -61.91 5.43 -31.19
N GLU A 129 -60.92 5.95 -30.48
CA GLU A 129 -59.71 5.22 -30.12
C GLU A 129 -59.82 4.61 -28.72
N LYS A 130 -59.46 3.33 -28.60
CA LYS A 130 -59.27 2.64 -27.31
C LYS A 130 -57.90 1.97 -27.29
N VAL A 131 -57.24 2.06 -26.13
CA VAL A 131 -55.93 1.45 -25.89
C VAL A 131 -56.09 0.35 -24.86
N TYR A 132 -55.44 -0.79 -25.12
CA TYR A 132 -55.37 -1.97 -24.25
C TYR A 132 -53.93 -2.50 -24.23
N THR A 133 -53.64 -3.40 -23.29
CA THR A 133 -52.36 -4.14 -23.21
C THR A 133 -52.62 -5.62 -23.48
N GLU A 134 -51.65 -6.33 -24.07
CA GLU A 134 -51.74 -7.78 -24.29
C GLU A 134 -52.10 -8.56 -23.01
N GLY A 135 -53.11 -9.42 -23.12
CA GLY A 135 -53.71 -10.16 -22.00
C GLY A 135 -55.00 -9.54 -21.45
N GLU A 136 -55.33 -8.30 -21.82
CA GLU A 136 -56.62 -7.68 -21.45
C GLU A 136 -57.78 -8.18 -22.33
N LEU A 137 -58.97 -8.22 -21.72
CA LEU A 137 -60.22 -8.46 -22.43
C LEU A 137 -60.73 -7.15 -23.05
N VAL A 138 -60.60 -7.02 -24.37
CA VAL A 138 -61.31 -5.99 -25.13
C VAL A 138 -62.79 -6.30 -25.07
N LYS A 139 -63.60 -5.32 -24.64
CA LYS A 139 -65.06 -5.41 -24.64
C LYS A 139 -65.69 -4.09 -25.11
N LEU A 140 -66.49 -4.17 -26.18
CA LEU A 140 -67.25 -3.06 -26.73
C LEU A 140 -68.73 -3.26 -26.42
N VAL A 141 -69.31 -2.31 -25.68
CA VAL A 141 -70.75 -2.28 -25.37
C VAL A 141 -71.36 -1.07 -26.10
N PRO A 142 -71.72 -1.22 -27.39
CA PRO A 142 -72.34 -0.13 -28.14
C PRO A 142 -73.75 0.14 -27.62
N LYS A 143 -74.24 1.36 -27.86
CA LYS A 143 -75.62 1.78 -27.60
C LYS A 143 -76.14 2.50 -28.82
N ALA A 144 -77.35 2.17 -29.22
CA ALA A 144 -78.08 2.80 -30.31
C ALA A 144 -79.55 2.91 -29.90
N THR A 145 -80.25 3.87 -30.49
CA THR A 145 -81.68 4.10 -30.29
C THR A 145 -82.33 4.18 -31.66
N ASP A 146 -83.32 3.35 -31.90
CA ASP A 146 -84.17 3.48 -33.08
C ASP A 146 -85.33 4.45 -32.82
N ARG A 147 -85.77 5.20 -33.84
CA ARG A 147 -86.84 6.20 -33.71
C ARG A 147 -88.25 5.62 -33.86
N ASP A 148 -88.38 4.54 -34.61
CA ASP A 148 -89.62 3.78 -34.76
C ASP A 148 -89.76 2.70 -33.66
N ASN A 149 -88.77 2.65 -32.77
CA ASN A 149 -88.65 1.74 -31.62
C ASN A 149 -88.51 0.26 -32.04
N ASP A 150 -87.92 0.03 -33.23
CA ASP A 150 -87.52 -1.31 -33.69
C ASP A 150 -86.35 -1.86 -32.86
N GLN A 151 -86.23 -3.20 -32.81
CA GLN A 151 -85.18 -3.86 -32.05
C GLN A 151 -83.83 -3.76 -32.78
N VAL A 152 -82.94 -2.88 -32.29
CA VAL A 152 -81.58 -2.78 -32.80
C VAL A 152 -80.73 -3.98 -32.36
N THR A 153 -80.07 -4.62 -33.33
CA THR A 153 -79.06 -5.65 -33.13
C THR A 153 -77.68 -5.15 -33.57
N PHE A 154 -76.61 -5.69 -32.99
CA PHE A 154 -75.23 -5.31 -33.30
C PHE A 154 -74.45 -6.47 -33.92
N LYS A 155 -73.61 -6.15 -34.90
CA LYS A 155 -72.59 -7.03 -35.47
C LYS A 155 -71.23 -6.37 -35.27
N PHE A 156 -70.20 -7.19 -35.03
CA PHE A 156 -68.83 -6.74 -34.84
C PHE A 156 -67.93 -7.41 -35.88
N SER A 157 -66.93 -6.70 -36.39
CA SER A 157 -65.88 -7.30 -37.21
C SER A 157 -64.82 -8.00 -36.36
N SER A 158 -64.07 -8.90 -36.99
CA SER A 158 -62.81 -9.45 -36.46
C SER A 158 -61.88 -8.33 -35.95
N PRO A 159 -61.11 -8.52 -34.86
CA PRO A 159 -60.96 -9.75 -34.05
C PRO A 159 -62.05 -9.98 -32.98
N LEU A 160 -63.09 -9.15 -32.90
CA LEU A 160 -64.16 -9.32 -31.91
C LEU A 160 -65.06 -10.51 -32.24
N ASN A 161 -65.57 -11.16 -31.20
CA ASN A 161 -66.65 -12.16 -31.32
C ASN A 161 -68.04 -11.49 -31.42
N ASN A 162 -69.09 -12.31 -31.57
CA ASN A 162 -70.48 -11.83 -31.69
C ASN A 162 -71.00 -11.04 -30.45
N ASN A 163 -70.34 -11.15 -29.29
CA ASN A 163 -70.67 -10.39 -28.08
C ASN A 163 -69.92 -9.04 -27.99
N GLY A 164 -69.09 -8.70 -28.99
CA GLY A 164 -68.23 -7.53 -28.96
C GLY A 164 -67.01 -7.69 -28.04
N GLU A 165 -66.53 -8.92 -27.87
CA GLU A 165 -65.42 -9.28 -26.96
C GLU A 165 -64.24 -9.90 -27.72
N TRP A 166 -63.01 -9.56 -27.31
CA TRP A 166 -61.78 -10.20 -27.77
C TRP A 166 -60.78 -10.32 -26.61
N GLN A 167 -60.37 -11.55 -26.30
CA GLN A 167 -59.34 -11.83 -25.31
C GLN A 167 -57.97 -11.78 -26.00
N THR A 168 -57.21 -10.70 -25.76
CA THR A 168 -55.85 -10.53 -26.31
C THR A 168 -54.86 -11.47 -25.62
N LYS A 169 -53.73 -11.72 -26.29
CA LYS A 169 -52.62 -12.58 -25.88
C LYS A 169 -51.28 -11.93 -26.25
N GLU A 170 -50.17 -12.53 -25.82
CA GLU A 170 -48.84 -12.16 -26.32
C GLU A 170 -48.73 -12.47 -27.82
N GLY A 171 -48.28 -11.47 -28.59
CA GLY A 171 -48.29 -11.48 -30.07
C GLY A 171 -49.49 -10.76 -30.71
N ASP A 172 -50.42 -10.22 -29.93
CA ASP A 172 -51.55 -9.40 -30.41
C ASP A 172 -51.23 -7.89 -30.41
N GLU A 173 -49.98 -7.46 -30.14
CA GLU A 173 -49.56 -6.07 -30.29
C GLU A 173 -49.85 -5.53 -31.70
N GLY A 174 -50.51 -4.36 -31.78
CA GLY A 174 -50.79 -3.71 -33.05
C GLY A 174 -51.95 -2.71 -33.00
N THR A 175 -52.30 -2.20 -34.18
CA THR A 175 -53.50 -1.37 -34.37
C THR A 175 -54.52 -2.14 -35.20
N TYR A 176 -55.73 -2.28 -34.66
CA TYR A 176 -56.84 -3.01 -35.26
C TYR A 176 -58.00 -2.04 -35.46
N TYR A 177 -58.55 -2.01 -36.68
CA TYR A 177 -59.74 -1.24 -36.99
C TYR A 177 -60.93 -2.19 -36.96
N VAL A 178 -61.88 -1.95 -36.06
CA VAL A 178 -63.08 -2.78 -35.91
C VAL A 178 -64.33 -2.00 -36.24
N THR A 179 -65.19 -2.59 -37.06
CA THR A 179 -66.48 -2.01 -37.44
C THR A 179 -67.57 -2.56 -36.53
N ILE A 180 -68.32 -1.66 -35.90
CA ILE A 180 -69.58 -1.96 -35.21
C ILE A 180 -70.72 -1.58 -36.15
N THR A 181 -71.50 -2.56 -36.57
CA THR A 181 -72.70 -2.33 -37.39
C THR A 181 -73.94 -2.50 -36.52
N ALA A 182 -74.81 -1.49 -36.48
CA ALA A 182 -76.12 -1.53 -35.86
C ALA A 182 -77.21 -1.67 -36.93
N THR A 183 -78.19 -2.55 -36.72
CA THR A 183 -79.29 -2.77 -37.67
C THR A 183 -80.62 -3.05 -36.97
N ASP A 184 -81.69 -2.48 -37.52
CA ASP A 184 -83.11 -2.73 -37.23
C ASP A 184 -83.69 -3.92 -38.04
N GLY A 185 -82.88 -4.53 -38.92
CA GLY A 185 -83.30 -5.56 -39.87
C GLY A 185 -83.75 -5.04 -41.24
N LYS A 186 -83.78 -3.72 -41.46
CA LYS A 186 -84.13 -3.06 -42.74
C LYS A 186 -82.98 -2.21 -43.28
N SER A 187 -82.29 -1.51 -42.39
CA SER A 187 -81.17 -0.61 -42.63
C SER A 187 -79.98 -0.98 -41.75
N GLU A 188 -78.78 -0.58 -42.13
CA GLU A 188 -77.58 -0.74 -41.31
C GLU A 188 -76.81 0.59 -41.20
N VAL A 189 -76.29 0.89 -40.02
CA VAL A 189 -75.31 1.98 -39.80
C VAL A 189 -74.05 1.40 -39.18
N ALA A 190 -72.89 1.76 -39.74
CA ALA A 190 -71.59 1.28 -39.30
C ALA A 190 -70.77 2.41 -38.67
N LYS A 191 -70.02 2.10 -37.61
CA LYS A 191 -68.98 2.97 -37.06
C LYS A 191 -67.69 2.20 -36.86
N GLU A 192 -66.57 2.82 -37.22
CA GLU A 192 -65.24 2.27 -36.97
C GLU A 192 -64.72 2.68 -35.58
N VAL A 193 -64.01 1.76 -34.93
CA VAL A 193 -63.30 1.97 -33.67
C VAL A 193 -61.86 1.52 -33.88
N LYS A 194 -60.90 2.38 -33.55
CA LYS A 194 -59.48 2.05 -33.55
C LYS A 194 -59.11 1.43 -32.21
N LEU A 195 -58.69 0.19 -32.21
CA LEU A 195 -58.11 -0.50 -31.07
C LEU A 195 -56.59 -0.48 -31.20
N VAL A 196 -55.89 -0.04 -30.16
CA VAL A 196 -54.43 -0.13 -30.06
C VAL A 196 -54.09 -1.09 -28.94
N ILE A 197 -53.51 -2.24 -29.27
CA ILE A 197 -52.98 -3.20 -28.31
C ILE A 197 -51.49 -2.93 -28.17
N LYS A 198 -51.04 -2.63 -26.96
CA LYS A 198 -49.63 -2.48 -26.62
C LYS A 198 -49.04 -3.81 -26.15
N ALA A 199 -47.78 -4.08 -26.50
CA ALA A 199 -47.04 -5.18 -25.91
C ALA A 199 -47.09 -5.13 -24.37
N LYS A 200 -47.16 -6.30 -23.74
CA LYS A 200 -47.01 -6.41 -22.30
C LYS A 200 -45.52 -6.34 -21.93
N ASN A 201 -45.20 -5.37 -21.05
CA ASN A 201 -43.84 -5.11 -20.59
C ASN A 201 -43.08 -6.35 -20.12
N LYS A 202 -41.83 -6.49 -20.57
CA LYS A 202 -40.88 -7.54 -20.18
C LYS A 202 -39.82 -6.97 -19.24
N ALA A 203 -39.16 -7.83 -18.47
CA ALA A 203 -38.13 -7.40 -17.53
C ALA A 203 -36.79 -7.17 -18.26
N PRO A 204 -35.96 -6.21 -17.80
CA PRO A 204 -34.62 -5.99 -18.35
C PRO A 204 -33.74 -7.25 -18.34
N ILE A 205 -32.82 -7.35 -19.28
CA ILE A 205 -31.87 -8.46 -19.41
C ILE A 205 -30.47 -7.98 -18.95
N ILE A 206 -29.79 -8.77 -18.13
CA ILE A 206 -28.42 -8.50 -17.63
C ILE A 206 -27.47 -9.54 -18.19
N ASP A 207 -26.50 -9.09 -18.99
CA ASP A 207 -25.42 -9.90 -19.54
C ASP A 207 -24.07 -9.50 -18.90
N ILE A 208 -23.43 -10.47 -18.23
CA ILE A 208 -22.15 -10.34 -17.53
C ILE A 208 -21.61 -11.75 -17.19
N ASN A 209 -20.29 -11.88 -17.04
CA ASN A 209 -19.66 -13.09 -16.52
C ASN A 209 -20.11 -13.40 -15.08
N ASP A 210 -20.37 -14.67 -14.79
CA ASP A 210 -20.85 -15.12 -13.48
C ASP A 210 -19.76 -15.12 -12.39
N LYS A 211 -18.48 -15.07 -12.78
CA LYS A 211 -17.33 -15.05 -11.88
C LYS A 211 -16.25 -14.06 -12.35
N LEU A 212 -15.66 -13.36 -11.39
CA LEU A 212 -14.44 -12.56 -11.55
C LEU A 212 -13.41 -13.00 -10.50
N ILE A 213 -12.14 -13.02 -10.87
CA ILE A 213 -11.01 -13.27 -9.97
C ILE A 213 -10.05 -12.09 -10.10
N VAL A 214 -9.67 -11.52 -8.96
CA VAL A 214 -8.67 -10.44 -8.85
C VAL A 214 -7.69 -10.77 -7.72
N LYS A 215 -6.65 -9.95 -7.56
CA LYS A 215 -5.78 -9.97 -6.38
C LYS A 215 -6.13 -8.83 -5.43
N GLU A 216 -5.60 -8.87 -4.21
CA GLU A 216 -5.60 -7.71 -3.32
C GLU A 216 -4.78 -6.56 -3.93
N GLY A 217 -5.25 -5.33 -3.74
CA GLY A 217 -4.71 -4.13 -4.40
C GLY A 217 -5.26 -3.86 -5.80
N ASP A 218 -5.91 -4.84 -6.45
CA ASP A 218 -6.59 -4.62 -7.73
C ASP A 218 -7.93 -3.87 -7.56
N THR A 219 -8.40 -3.23 -8.62
CA THR A 219 -9.77 -2.70 -8.68
C THR A 219 -10.72 -3.72 -9.29
N VAL A 220 -11.69 -4.18 -8.51
CA VAL A 220 -12.85 -4.92 -9.02
C VAL A 220 -13.73 -3.96 -9.80
N LEU A 221 -13.92 -4.22 -11.10
CA LEU A 221 -14.80 -3.46 -11.99
C LEU A 221 -15.78 -4.39 -12.70
N LEU A 222 -17.08 -4.18 -12.45
CA LEU A 222 -18.17 -4.88 -13.13
C LEU A 222 -18.73 -3.97 -14.23
N SER A 223 -18.79 -4.48 -15.46
CA SER A 223 -19.34 -3.78 -16.63
C SER A 223 -20.44 -4.62 -17.27
N PRO A 224 -21.61 -4.78 -16.61
CA PRO A 224 -22.73 -5.52 -17.17
C PRO A 224 -23.28 -4.79 -18.40
N LYS A 225 -23.63 -5.56 -19.43
CA LYS A 225 -24.45 -5.07 -20.53
C LYS A 225 -25.92 -5.29 -20.13
N VAL A 226 -26.66 -4.20 -19.96
CA VAL A 226 -28.08 -4.22 -19.58
C VAL A 226 -28.91 -3.70 -20.74
N THR A 227 -29.96 -4.43 -21.10
CA THR A 227 -30.85 -4.09 -22.22
C THR A 227 -32.30 -4.38 -21.87
N ASP A 228 -33.20 -3.48 -22.23
CA ASP A 228 -34.65 -3.67 -22.12
C ASP A 228 -35.24 -4.11 -23.47
N PRO A 229 -36.14 -5.12 -23.55
CA PRO A 229 -36.69 -5.57 -24.83
C PRO A 229 -37.53 -4.51 -25.55
N GLU A 230 -38.24 -3.67 -24.79
CA GLU A 230 -39.05 -2.55 -25.25
C GLU A 230 -38.23 -1.25 -25.40
N GLY A 231 -36.95 -1.26 -25.04
CA GLY A 231 -36.04 -0.12 -25.13
C GLY A 231 -36.27 0.97 -24.07
N LYS A 232 -36.90 0.63 -22.94
CA LYS A 232 -37.06 1.55 -21.80
C LYS A 232 -35.73 1.91 -21.16
N ASP A 233 -35.69 3.05 -20.47
CA ASP A 233 -34.58 3.45 -19.61
C ASP A 233 -34.49 2.50 -18.41
N VAL A 234 -33.31 1.91 -18.18
CA VAL A 234 -33.08 0.95 -17.09
C VAL A 234 -32.16 1.54 -16.03
N VAL A 235 -32.60 1.52 -14.77
CA VAL A 235 -31.79 1.83 -13.59
C VAL A 235 -31.07 0.57 -13.13
N VAL A 236 -29.75 0.67 -12.96
CA VAL A 236 -28.88 -0.43 -12.49
C VAL A 236 -28.39 -0.14 -11.07
N GLU A 237 -28.64 -1.07 -10.15
CA GLU A 237 -28.24 -1.01 -8.74
C GLU A 237 -27.29 -2.17 -8.41
N TYR A 238 -26.36 -1.94 -7.49
CA TYR A 238 -25.40 -2.94 -7.02
C TYR A 238 -25.59 -3.16 -5.51
N SER A 239 -25.52 -4.41 -5.07
CA SER A 239 -25.70 -4.78 -3.67
C SER A 239 -24.89 -6.02 -3.29
N GLY A 240 -24.78 -6.31 -1.98
CA GLY A 240 -23.88 -7.34 -1.46
C GLY A 240 -22.55 -6.73 -1.01
N TRP A 241 -21.44 -7.29 -1.46
CA TRP A 241 -20.08 -6.86 -1.04
C TRP A 241 -19.62 -5.50 -1.61
N MET A 242 -20.29 -5.00 -2.65
CA MET A 242 -20.10 -3.65 -3.21
C MET A 242 -21.45 -3.00 -3.53
N ALA A 243 -21.53 -1.67 -3.39
CA ALA A 243 -22.72 -0.86 -3.64
C ALA A 243 -22.63 0.01 -4.92
N SER A 244 -21.58 -0.23 -5.70
CA SER A 244 -21.19 0.48 -6.93
C SER A 244 -20.72 -0.54 -7.97
N ASN A 245 -20.48 -0.10 -9.20
CA ASN A 245 -19.89 -0.97 -10.24
C ASN A 245 -18.38 -1.21 -10.05
N SER A 246 -17.72 -0.44 -9.18
CA SER A 246 -16.28 -0.48 -8.94
C SER A 246 -15.94 -0.48 -7.45
N LYS A 247 -14.91 -1.22 -7.03
CA LYS A 247 -14.34 -1.25 -5.67
C LYS A 247 -12.85 -1.60 -5.72
N LEU A 248 -12.00 -0.80 -5.08
CA LEU A 248 -10.59 -1.12 -4.84
C LEU A 248 -10.49 -2.09 -3.65
N THR A 249 -9.67 -3.14 -3.76
CA THR A 249 -9.38 -4.06 -2.65
C THR A 249 -8.13 -3.63 -1.87
N GLY A 250 -8.12 -3.87 -0.57
CA GLY A 250 -6.92 -3.81 0.26
C GLY A 250 -6.32 -5.19 0.53
N TYR A 251 -5.19 -5.25 1.25
CA TYR A 251 -4.52 -6.47 1.73
C TYR A 251 -5.26 -7.18 2.89
N GLU A 252 -6.56 -6.94 3.03
CA GLU A 252 -7.40 -7.52 4.08
C GLU A 252 -8.77 -7.93 3.50
N ASP A 253 -8.87 -7.96 2.16
CA ASP A 253 -10.07 -8.24 1.37
C ASP A 253 -9.95 -9.60 0.66
N SER A 254 -8.97 -10.46 0.98
CA SER A 254 -8.90 -11.81 0.43
C SER A 254 -10.10 -12.67 0.86
N GLY A 255 -10.66 -13.43 -0.09
CA GLY A 255 -11.84 -14.25 0.13
C GLY A 255 -12.79 -14.35 -1.07
N ASP A 256 -13.91 -15.03 -0.86
CA ASP A 256 -14.99 -15.18 -1.83
C ASP A 256 -16.21 -14.33 -1.43
N TYR A 257 -16.70 -13.54 -2.38
CA TYR A 257 -17.82 -12.62 -2.18
C TYR A 257 -18.89 -12.77 -3.25
N LYS A 258 -20.07 -12.23 -2.96
CA LYS A 258 -21.19 -12.14 -3.89
C LYS A 258 -21.63 -10.70 -4.09
N VAL A 259 -21.85 -10.32 -5.33
CA VAL A 259 -22.40 -9.03 -5.73
C VAL A 259 -23.66 -9.29 -6.54
N THR A 260 -24.78 -8.71 -6.11
CA THR A 260 -26.06 -8.81 -6.81
C THR A 260 -26.27 -7.52 -7.61
N ILE A 261 -26.28 -7.65 -8.93
CA ILE A 261 -26.63 -6.58 -9.87
C ILE A 261 -28.13 -6.66 -10.12
N LYS A 262 -28.84 -5.54 -9.98
CA LYS A 262 -30.28 -5.44 -10.18
C LYS A 262 -30.57 -4.40 -11.26
N ALA A 263 -31.49 -4.71 -12.17
CA ALA A 263 -31.91 -3.87 -13.28
C ALA A 263 -33.43 -3.67 -13.22
N ASN A 264 -33.89 -2.41 -13.27
CA ASN A 264 -35.30 -2.03 -13.13
C ASN A 264 -35.68 -0.95 -14.17
N ASP A 265 -36.81 -1.13 -14.85
CA ASP A 265 -37.37 -0.30 -15.94
C ASP A 265 -38.53 0.62 -15.48
N GLY A 266 -38.76 0.69 -14.17
CA GLY A 266 -39.91 1.36 -13.54
C GLY A 266 -41.13 0.46 -13.25
N GLU A 267 -41.21 -0.75 -13.81
CA GLU A 267 -42.37 -1.65 -13.69
C GLU A 267 -41.98 -3.07 -13.23
N LEU A 268 -40.94 -3.64 -13.83
CA LEU A 268 -40.39 -4.98 -13.58
C LEU A 268 -38.93 -4.90 -13.13
N THR A 269 -38.33 -6.04 -12.83
CA THR A 269 -36.96 -6.13 -12.32
C THR A 269 -36.35 -7.48 -12.64
N SER A 270 -35.08 -7.44 -13.05
CA SER A 270 -34.20 -8.61 -13.10
C SER A 270 -33.03 -8.45 -12.14
N ALA A 271 -32.48 -9.55 -11.67
CA ALA A 271 -31.30 -9.57 -10.82
C ALA A 271 -30.35 -10.70 -11.25
N LYS A 272 -29.04 -10.46 -11.15
CA LYS A 272 -27.99 -11.44 -11.42
C LYS A 272 -26.90 -11.35 -10.37
N ASP A 273 -26.54 -12.50 -9.81
CA ASP A 273 -25.42 -12.63 -8.88
C ASP A 273 -24.11 -12.86 -9.63
N VAL A 274 -23.03 -12.20 -9.18
CA VAL A 274 -21.66 -12.38 -9.63
C VAL A 274 -20.80 -12.80 -8.45
N ALA A 275 -20.03 -13.88 -8.61
CA ALA A 275 -19.06 -14.34 -7.63
C ALA A 275 -17.73 -13.60 -7.83
N ILE A 276 -17.18 -13.01 -6.78
CA ILE A 276 -15.87 -12.33 -6.79
C ILE A 276 -14.92 -13.11 -5.90
N THR A 277 -13.83 -13.66 -6.45
CA THR A 277 -12.74 -14.22 -5.65
C THR A 277 -11.60 -13.20 -5.61
N VAL A 278 -11.24 -12.71 -4.43
CA VAL A 278 -10.06 -11.88 -4.21
C VAL A 278 -8.95 -12.77 -3.68
N GLN A 279 -7.86 -12.90 -4.44
CA GLN A 279 -6.69 -13.69 -4.07
C GLN A 279 -5.75 -12.88 -3.20
N ASN A 280 -5.28 -13.50 -2.11
CA ASN A 280 -4.32 -12.91 -1.18
C ASN A 280 -3.03 -12.47 -1.89
N VAL A 281 -2.49 -11.31 -1.51
CA VAL A 281 -1.17 -10.85 -1.96
C VAL A 281 -0.25 -10.77 -0.75
N ASN A 282 0.71 -11.71 -0.71
CA ASN A 282 1.63 -11.82 0.40
C ASN A 282 2.48 -10.57 0.62
N ARG A 283 2.71 -10.24 1.88
CA ARG A 283 3.64 -9.21 2.36
C ARG A 283 4.71 -9.88 3.20
N ALA A 284 5.98 -9.58 2.95
CA ALA A 284 7.06 -10.15 3.74
C ALA A 284 7.02 -9.67 5.21
N PRO A 285 7.39 -10.52 6.19
CA PRO A 285 7.44 -10.12 7.59
C PRO A 285 8.51 -9.06 7.83
N ALA A 286 8.17 -7.95 8.48
CA ALA A 286 9.14 -6.89 8.78
C ALA A 286 9.95 -7.22 10.05
N LEU A 287 11.26 -7.38 9.91
CA LEU A 287 12.17 -7.72 11.02
C LEU A 287 12.57 -6.46 11.79
N ASN A 288 12.47 -6.50 13.12
CA ASN A 288 12.96 -5.40 13.97
C ASN A 288 14.49 -5.30 13.88
N ASN A 289 15.01 -4.08 13.94
CA ASN A 289 16.44 -3.84 14.06
C ASN A 289 17.01 -4.51 15.32
N ILE A 290 18.16 -5.16 15.18
CA ILE A 290 18.91 -5.81 16.26
C ILE A 290 20.23 -5.05 16.43
N ALA A 291 20.52 -4.63 17.67
CA ALA A 291 21.78 -3.99 18.00
C ALA A 291 22.93 -5.00 18.03
N ASP A 292 24.14 -4.52 17.77
CA ASP A 292 25.37 -5.27 18.01
C ASP A 292 25.46 -5.73 19.48
N ILE A 293 25.98 -6.93 19.69
CA ILE A 293 26.10 -7.55 21.03
C ILE A 293 27.58 -7.65 21.40
N GLU A 294 27.92 -7.24 22.62
CA GLU A 294 29.24 -7.40 23.21
C GLU A 294 29.17 -8.23 24.49
N VAL A 295 30.01 -9.26 24.60
CA VAL A 295 30.11 -10.16 25.77
C VAL A 295 31.56 -10.54 26.03
N TYR A 296 31.86 -11.14 27.20
CA TYR A 296 33.17 -11.76 27.45
C TYR A 296 33.13 -13.29 27.24
N GLU A 297 34.28 -13.90 27.02
CA GLU A 297 34.41 -15.36 26.95
C GLU A 297 33.85 -16.05 28.20
N GLY A 298 33.02 -17.07 28.00
CA GLY A 298 32.29 -17.78 29.06
C GLY A 298 30.90 -17.20 29.36
N ASP A 299 30.55 -16.02 28.83
CA ASP A 299 29.20 -15.48 28.93
C ASP A 299 28.27 -16.08 27.84
N ILE A 300 26.96 -15.94 28.04
CA ILE A 300 25.94 -16.40 27.08
C ILE A 300 25.44 -15.24 26.21
N VAL A 301 25.64 -15.36 24.89
CA VAL A 301 25.00 -14.50 23.90
C VAL A 301 23.53 -14.93 23.78
N THR A 302 22.61 -13.97 23.82
CA THR A 302 21.17 -14.20 23.60
C THR A 302 20.64 -13.15 22.62
N VAL A 303 20.08 -13.62 21.50
CA VAL A 303 19.48 -12.80 20.45
C VAL A 303 17.97 -12.96 20.50
N THR A 304 17.25 -11.90 20.84
CA THR A 304 15.79 -11.90 20.84
C THR A 304 15.28 -11.36 19.51
N ALA A 305 15.14 -12.25 18.52
CA ALA A 305 14.50 -11.91 17.25
C ALA A 305 13.02 -11.55 17.45
N LYS A 306 12.56 -10.53 16.72
CA LYS A 306 11.15 -10.18 16.60
C LYS A 306 10.89 -9.57 15.24
N ALA A 307 9.97 -10.15 14.49
CA ALA A 307 9.40 -9.58 13.29
C ALA A 307 7.88 -9.39 13.48
N ILE A 308 7.27 -8.59 12.61
CA ILE A 308 5.83 -8.36 12.56
C ILE A 308 5.40 -8.58 11.11
N ASP A 309 4.46 -9.48 10.90
CA ASP A 309 3.76 -9.56 9.63
C ASP A 309 2.52 -8.66 9.63
N ALA A 310 2.20 -8.11 8.48
CA ALA A 310 0.97 -7.36 8.26
C ALA A 310 -0.19 -8.29 7.85
N ASP A 311 0.13 -9.43 7.22
CA ASP A 311 -0.85 -10.45 6.82
C ASP A 311 -1.40 -11.19 8.05
N LYS A 312 -2.72 -11.07 8.27
CA LYS A 312 -3.37 -11.61 9.48
C LYS A 312 -3.25 -13.12 9.58
N GLU A 313 -3.19 -13.83 8.46
CA GLU A 313 -3.07 -15.28 8.45
C GLU A 313 -1.69 -15.76 8.90
N ASP A 314 -0.63 -14.96 8.74
CA ASP A 314 0.76 -15.36 9.06
C ASP A 314 1.27 -14.84 10.40
N LYS A 315 0.38 -14.16 11.14
CA LYS A 315 0.49 -13.97 12.58
C LYS A 315 0.83 -15.30 13.29
N ASP A 316 1.85 -15.24 14.14
CA ASP A 316 2.39 -16.35 14.93
C ASP A 316 2.99 -17.52 14.10
N LYS A 317 3.15 -17.37 12.76
CA LYS A 317 3.82 -18.35 11.88
C LYS A 317 5.27 -17.99 11.52
N ILE A 318 5.73 -16.78 11.84
CA ILE A 318 7.07 -16.32 11.47
C ILE A 318 8.15 -17.21 12.10
N THR A 319 9.03 -17.74 11.25
CA THR A 319 10.20 -18.53 11.61
C THR A 319 11.47 -17.68 11.55
N TYR A 320 12.46 -18.02 12.37
CA TYR A 320 13.74 -17.31 12.46
C TYR A 320 14.92 -18.25 12.21
N VAL A 321 15.90 -17.79 11.43
CA VAL A 321 17.13 -18.54 11.14
C VAL A 321 18.34 -17.62 11.36
N TYR A 322 19.29 -18.07 12.18
CA TYR A 322 20.57 -17.40 12.43
C TYR A 322 21.69 -18.09 11.64
N THR A 323 22.59 -17.32 11.04
CA THR A 323 23.79 -17.82 10.34
C THR A 323 24.99 -16.90 10.63
N GLY A 324 26.21 -17.44 10.54
CA GLY A 324 27.46 -16.67 10.70
C GLY A 324 28.09 -16.71 12.11
N ALA A 325 27.38 -17.23 13.11
CA ALA A 325 27.91 -17.53 14.45
C ALA A 325 27.37 -18.86 14.98
N SER A 326 27.90 -19.34 16.10
CA SER A 326 27.52 -20.59 16.79
C SER A 326 26.17 -20.51 17.54
N LEU A 327 25.22 -19.73 17.02
CA LEU A 327 23.88 -19.54 17.59
C LEU A 327 23.00 -20.77 17.35
N SER A 328 22.29 -21.20 18.38
CA SER A 328 21.21 -22.17 18.32
C SER A 328 19.95 -21.59 17.64
N ALA A 329 18.98 -22.46 17.34
CA ALA A 329 17.69 -22.05 16.77
C ALA A 329 16.88 -21.10 17.70
N ASP A 330 17.09 -21.17 19.01
CA ASP A 330 16.51 -20.24 19.98
C ASP A 330 17.38 -18.98 20.23
N GLY A 331 18.33 -18.70 19.33
CA GLY A 331 19.13 -17.47 19.32
C GLY A 331 20.16 -17.40 20.44
N LYS A 332 20.65 -18.52 20.96
CA LYS A 332 21.63 -18.53 22.07
C LYS A 332 22.97 -19.13 21.67
N TRP A 333 24.04 -18.60 22.25
CA TRP A 333 25.38 -19.17 22.13
C TRP A 333 26.13 -19.02 23.45
N GLN A 334 26.48 -20.16 24.04
CA GLN A 334 27.36 -20.22 25.20
C GLN A 334 28.81 -20.12 24.72
N THR A 335 29.44 -18.96 24.91
CA THR A 335 30.84 -18.74 24.54
C THR A 335 31.78 -19.48 25.49
N LYS A 336 33.03 -19.68 25.04
CA LYS A 336 34.11 -20.37 25.74
C LYS A 336 35.42 -19.61 25.58
N VAL A 337 36.44 -20.00 26.34
CA VAL A 337 37.82 -19.55 26.13
C VAL A 337 38.29 -20.01 24.75
N GLY A 338 38.77 -19.08 23.92
CA GLY A 338 39.10 -19.27 22.51
C GLY A 338 38.03 -18.81 21.52
N ASP A 339 36.86 -18.35 21.99
CA ASP A 339 35.80 -17.77 21.14
C ASP A 339 35.95 -16.24 20.95
N ALA A 340 37.00 -15.60 21.50
CA ALA A 340 37.23 -14.17 21.31
C ALA A 340 37.38 -13.78 19.83
N GLY A 341 36.62 -12.76 19.41
CA GLY A 341 36.55 -12.32 18.03
C GLY A 341 35.31 -11.50 17.71
N THR A 342 35.09 -11.22 16.42
CA THR A 342 33.89 -10.52 15.92
C THR A 342 33.21 -11.38 14.86
N TYR A 343 31.93 -11.67 15.08
CA TYR A 343 31.12 -12.58 14.28
C TYR A 343 30.00 -11.79 13.61
N ASN A 344 29.94 -11.82 12.28
CA ASN A 344 28.83 -11.23 11.52
C ASN A 344 27.67 -12.22 11.52
N VAL A 345 26.59 -11.89 12.22
CA VAL A 345 25.38 -12.69 12.27
C VAL A 345 24.37 -12.15 11.27
N LYS A 346 23.88 -13.04 10.39
CA LYS A 346 22.71 -12.77 9.57
C LYS A 346 21.50 -13.49 10.16
N LEU A 347 20.45 -12.73 10.42
CA LEU A 347 19.13 -13.21 10.82
C LEU A 347 18.16 -13.11 9.64
N THR A 348 17.46 -14.19 9.35
CA THR A 348 16.34 -14.23 8.41
C THR A 348 15.04 -14.48 9.17
N ALA A 349 14.01 -13.66 8.92
CA ALA A 349 12.63 -13.93 9.32
C ALA A 349 11.82 -14.35 8.09
N SER A 350 10.94 -15.36 8.21
CA SER A 350 10.10 -15.82 7.08
C SER A 350 8.75 -16.36 7.54
N ASP A 351 7.70 -16.01 6.80
CA ASP A 351 6.32 -16.51 6.87
C ASP A 351 6.13 -17.89 6.18
N GLY A 352 7.15 -18.37 5.45
CA GLY A 352 7.14 -19.59 4.63
C GLY A 352 6.91 -19.36 3.12
N LYS A 353 6.68 -18.13 2.69
CA LYS A 353 6.53 -17.69 1.28
C LYS A 353 7.62 -16.67 0.92
N ASP A 354 7.71 -15.58 1.68
CA ASP A 354 8.67 -14.49 1.57
C ASP A 354 9.54 -14.37 2.83
N LYS A 355 10.43 -13.38 2.87
CA LYS A 355 11.38 -13.19 3.97
C LYS A 355 11.91 -11.76 4.07
N ASP A 356 12.38 -11.42 5.26
CA ASP A 356 13.20 -10.24 5.53
C ASP A 356 14.50 -10.64 6.25
N GLU A 357 15.56 -9.86 6.08
CA GLU A 357 16.93 -10.22 6.46
C GLU A 357 17.67 -9.03 7.07
N ALA A 358 18.12 -9.19 8.31
CA ALA A 358 18.96 -8.21 9.00
C ALA A 358 20.35 -8.80 9.28
N SER A 359 21.34 -7.93 9.54
CA SER A 359 22.67 -8.34 9.97
C SER A 359 23.18 -7.45 11.09
N PHE A 360 23.84 -8.06 12.06
CA PHE A 360 24.43 -7.41 13.23
C PHE A 360 25.70 -8.18 13.63
N THR A 361 26.52 -7.60 14.50
CA THR A 361 27.76 -8.21 14.97
C THR A 361 27.63 -8.72 16.40
N VAL A 362 28.35 -9.81 16.68
CA VAL A 362 28.60 -10.30 18.04
C VAL A 362 30.10 -10.20 18.29
N MET A 363 30.49 -9.36 19.24
CA MET A 363 31.87 -9.22 19.70
C MET A 363 32.06 -9.99 21.01
N VAL A 364 32.92 -11.01 20.98
CA VAL A 364 33.37 -11.73 22.17
C VAL A 364 34.73 -11.18 22.56
N LYS A 365 34.83 -10.59 23.75
CA LYS A 365 36.06 -10.07 24.33
C LYS A 365 36.75 -11.14 25.17
N LEU A 366 38.08 -11.17 25.11
CA LEU A 366 38.90 -11.98 26.01
C LEU A 366 38.56 -11.69 27.47
N LYS A 367 38.36 -12.73 28.26
CA LYS A 367 38.13 -12.61 29.69
C LYS A 367 39.45 -12.75 30.44
N ASN A 368 39.86 -11.66 31.09
CA ASN A 368 41.14 -11.55 31.80
C ASN A 368 41.36 -12.69 32.79
N LYS A 369 42.61 -13.14 32.90
CA LYS A 369 43.10 -14.06 33.93
C LYS A 369 44.29 -13.46 34.67
N ALA A 370 44.17 -13.33 36.00
CA ALA A 370 45.28 -12.89 36.85
C ALA A 370 46.60 -13.62 36.57
N PRO A 371 47.74 -12.90 36.57
CA PRO A 371 49.03 -13.47 36.22
C PRO A 371 49.46 -14.58 37.20
N SER A 372 50.22 -15.51 36.67
CA SER A 372 50.90 -16.56 37.44
C SER A 372 52.19 -16.00 38.03
N ILE A 373 52.39 -16.20 39.34
CA ILE A 373 53.62 -15.88 40.07
C ILE A 373 54.13 -17.12 40.81
N LYS A 374 55.43 -17.42 40.68
CA LYS A 374 56.12 -18.50 41.39
C LYS A 374 57.41 -17.98 42.01
N PRO A 375 57.74 -18.35 43.26
CA PRO A 375 59.08 -18.12 43.80
C PRO A 375 60.12 -18.84 42.91
N MET A 376 61.34 -18.30 42.82
CA MET A 376 62.45 -19.02 42.21
C MET A 376 62.72 -20.32 42.98
N ALA A 377 63.04 -21.41 42.28
CA ALA A 377 63.20 -22.74 42.90
C ALA A 377 64.22 -22.76 44.06
N ASP A 378 65.27 -21.95 43.94
CA ASP A 378 66.36 -21.79 44.91
C ASP A 378 65.92 -21.12 46.24
N MET A 379 64.66 -20.67 46.33
CA MET A 379 64.06 -20.10 47.56
C MET A 379 63.12 -21.06 48.31
N THR A 380 63.12 -22.33 47.94
CA THR A 380 62.30 -23.38 48.60
C THR A 380 63.05 -24.19 49.65
N GLY A 381 64.37 -23.99 49.79
CA GLY A 381 65.19 -24.56 50.85
C GLY A 381 65.96 -23.46 51.60
N ALA A 382 65.83 -23.42 52.93
CA ALA A 382 66.58 -22.56 53.85
C ALA A 382 66.92 -21.14 53.33
N ASN A 383 65.92 -20.25 53.28
CA ASN A 383 66.10 -18.81 53.04
C ASN A 383 66.78 -18.09 54.23
N SER A 384 67.76 -18.74 54.86
CA SER A 384 68.50 -18.19 55.99
C SER A 384 69.86 -17.66 55.53
N ILE A 385 70.14 -16.40 55.88
CA ILE A 385 71.32 -15.68 55.43
C ILE A 385 72.12 -15.19 56.65
N THR A 386 73.25 -15.84 56.90
CA THR A 386 74.15 -15.43 57.98
C THR A 386 74.99 -14.23 57.56
N VAL A 387 74.96 -13.14 58.34
CA VAL A 387 75.72 -11.90 58.09
C VAL A 387 76.66 -11.63 59.27
N GLY A 388 77.97 -11.58 59.00
CA GLY A 388 78.98 -11.31 60.02
C GLY A 388 79.11 -9.82 60.38
N LYS A 389 79.77 -9.55 61.50
CA LYS A 389 80.03 -8.20 62.00
C LYS A 389 80.79 -7.36 60.97
N GLY A 390 80.24 -6.19 60.64
CA GLY A 390 80.78 -5.30 59.61
C GLY A 390 80.64 -5.80 58.17
N GLN A 391 79.93 -6.91 57.93
CA GLN A 391 79.61 -7.40 56.59
C GLN A 391 78.22 -6.95 56.16
N THR A 392 78.03 -6.85 54.84
CA THR A 392 76.73 -6.67 54.20
C THR A 392 76.48 -7.83 53.22
N LYS A 393 75.23 -8.28 53.10
CA LYS A 393 74.81 -9.17 52.01
C LYS A 393 73.61 -8.58 51.28
N THR A 394 73.50 -8.82 49.97
CA THR A 394 72.35 -8.37 49.18
C THR A 394 71.44 -9.57 48.90
N ILE A 395 70.20 -9.48 49.33
CA ILE A 395 69.12 -10.38 48.95
C ILE A 395 68.52 -9.85 47.65
N THR A 396 68.35 -10.73 46.66
CA THR A 396 67.66 -10.41 45.40
C THR A 396 66.49 -11.36 45.25
N LEU A 397 65.30 -10.82 44.99
CA LEU A 397 64.07 -11.59 44.84
C LEU A 397 63.56 -11.48 43.39
N GLU A 398 63.78 -12.51 42.60
CA GLU A 398 63.34 -12.60 41.21
C GLU A 398 62.26 -13.68 41.08
N PRO A 399 60.96 -13.34 41.22
CA PRO A 399 59.89 -14.28 40.94
C PRO A 399 59.85 -14.61 39.45
N VAL A 400 59.46 -15.85 39.11
CA VAL A 400 59.04 -16.18 37.76
C VAL A 400 57.58 -15.79 37.62
N VAL A 401 57.30 -14.85 36.72
CA VAL A 401 55.93 -14.42 36.40
C VAL A 401 55.60 -14.74 34.94
N SER A 402 54.32 -15.05 34.69
CA SER A 402 53.79 -15.30 33.36
C SER A 402 52.32 -14.93 33.30
N ASP A 403 51.88 -14.39 32.18
CA ASP A 403 50.47 -14.11 31.91
C ASP A 403 49.95 -15.06 30.83
N GLU A 404 48.70 -15.52 30.94
CA GLU A 404 48.10 -16.42 29.92
C GLU A 404 47.46 -15.66 28.76
N ASP A 405 47.05 -14.41 28.97
CA ASP A 405 46.41 -13.57 27.95
C ASP A 405 47.45 -12.72 27.19
N GLY A 406 48.69 -12.71 27.68
CA GLY A 406 49.82 -11.99 27.09
C GLY A 406 49.98 -10.57 27.60
N ASP A 407 49.25 -10.19 28.66
CA ASP A 407 49.31 -8.87 29.23
C ASP A 407 50.63 -8.60 29.96
N LYS A 408 51.00 -7.32 30.05
CA LYS A 408 52.29 -6.90 30.60
C LYS A 408 52.27 -6.96 32.14
N VAL A 409 52.79 -8.06 32.68
CA VAL A 409 52.95 -8.21 34.13
C VAL A 409 53.93 -7.18 34.73
N THR A 410 53.46 -6.50 35.78
CA THR A 410 54.26 -5.64 36.67
C THR A 410 54.46 -6.35 38.00
N VAL A 411 55.70 -6.33 38.53
CA VAL A 411 56.05 -6.95 39.81
C VAL A 411 56.31 -5.88 40.87
N THR A 412 55.67 -6.01 42.02
CA THR A 412 55.82 -5.13 43.19
C THR A 412 56.23 -5.91 44.43
N TYR A 413 56.81 -5.22 45.41
CA TYR A 413 57.34 -5.79 46.64
C TYR A 413 56.85 -4.95 47.83
N ASP A 414 56.42 -5.61 48.90
CA ASP A 414 55.92 -4.96 50.12
C ASP A 414 56.34 -5.72 51.40
N GLY A 415 56.18 -5.08 52.56
CA GLY A 415 56.60 -5.58 53.86
C GLY A 415 58.04 -5.17 54.18
N TRP A 416 58.87 -6.12 54.61
CA TRP A 416 60.26 -5.81 55.02
C TRP A 416 61.17 -5.40 53.85
N MET A 417 60.78 -5.66 52.60
CA MET A 417 61.54 -5.39 51.39
C MET A 417 60.62 -4.83 50.31
N ILE A 418 60.81 -3.55 49.97
CA ILE A 418 59.94 -2.79 49.07
C ILE A 418 60.51 -2.61 47.65
N THR A 419 61.62 -3.28 47.33
CA THR A 419 62.20 -3.32 45.99
C THR A 419 62.78 -4.71 45.71
N LYS A 420 63.17 -4.96 44.45
CA LYS A 420 63.77 -6.21 43.97
C LYS A 420 65.02 -6.66 44.74
N THR A 421 65.77 -5.73 45.35
CA THR A 421 67.01 -6.02 46.08
C THR A 421 67.07 -5.32 47.43
N LYS A 422 67.43 -6.03 48.50
CA LYS A 422 67.69 -5.44 49.82
C LYS A 422 69.07 -5.82 50.32
N THR A 423 69.87 -4.81 50.65
CA THR A 423 71.13 -5.03 51.39
C THR A 423 70.84 -5.11 52.87
N VAL A 424 71.41 -6.12 53.55
CA VAL A 424 71.20 -6.43 54.96
C VAL A 424 72.52 -6.55 55.72
N THR A 425 72.43 -6.26 57.02
CA THR A 425 73.49 -6.25 58.02
C THR A 425 73.21 -7.28 59.13
N GLN A 426 74.09 -7.36 60.13
CA GLN A 426 73.86 -8.16 61.34
C GLN A 426 72.71 -7.59 62.22
N ASP A 427 72.40 -6.30 62.09
CA ASP A 427 71.33 -5.62 62.84
C ASP A 427 69.94 -5.98 62.31
N ASP A 428 69.84 -6.36 61.02
CA ASP A 428 68.63 -6.88 60.39
C ASP A 428 68.24 -8.29 60.88
N ALA A 429 68.92 -8.87 61.88
CA ALA A 429 68.70 -10.25 62.30
C ALA A 429 67.26 -10.53 62.81
N GLY A 430 66.69 -11.64 62.35
CA GLY A 430 65.32 -12.06 62.63
C GLY A 430 64.63 -12.70 61.43
N LEU A 431 63.40 -13.17 61.64
CA LEU A 431 62.55 -13.72 60.59
C LEU A 431 61.67 -12.62 59.98
N HIS A 432 61.89 -12.35 58.70
CA HIS A 432 61.17 -11.34 57.92
C HIS A 432 60.23 -11.97 56.91
N THR A 433 59.18 -11.22 56.54
CA THR A 433 58.27 -11.60 55.46
C THR A 433 58.26 -10.49 54.41
N VAL A 434 58.30 -10.91 53.15
CA VAL A 434 58.20 -10.06 51.96
C VAL A 434 57.00 -10.54 51.15
N THR A 435 56.06 -9.64 50.88
CA THR A 435 54.97 -9.89 49.94
C THR A 435 55.48 -9.51 48.55
N ILE A 436 55.34 -10.41 47.59
CA ILE A 436 55.65 -10.14 46.19
C ILE A 436 54.36 -10.28 45.39
N SER A 437 53.96 -9.23 44.71
CA SER A 437 52.74 -9.19 43.88
C SER A 437 53.10 -9.12 42.39
N ALA A 438 52.29 -9.79 41.57
CA ALA A 438 52.30 -9.70 40.12
C ALA A 438 50.92 -9.22 39.67
N SER A 439 50.86 -8.15 38.87
CA SER A 439 49.60 -7.61 38.33
C SER A 439 49.72 -7.31 36.84
N ASP A 440 48.66 -7.59 36.09
CA ASP A 440 48.46 -7.25 34.67
C ASP A 440 47.82 -5.85 34.48
N GLY A 441 47.47 -5.17 35.58
CA GLY A 441 46.75 -3.89 35.59
C GLY A 441 45.21 -3.99 35.72
N LYS A 442 44.65 -5.20 35.69
CA LYS A 442 43.22 -5.52 35.92
C LYS A 442 43.04 -6.42 37.15
N GLU A 443 43.87 -7.45 37.30
CA GLU A 443 43.91 -8.39 38.42
C GLU A 443 45.34 -8.49 39.02
N GLU A 444 45.47 -9.10 40.21
CA GLU A 444 46.74 -9.27 40.91
C GLU A 444 46.81 -10.64 41.61
N LYS A 445 48.03 -11.20 41.69
CA LYS A 445 48.33 -12.39 42.48
C LYS A 445 49.61 -12.20 43.29
N SER A 446 49.55 -12.59 44.57
CA SER A 446 50.67 -12.39 45.52
C SER A 446 51.20 -13.69 46.11
N ILE A 447 52.47 -13.67 46.51
CA ILE A 447 53.13 -14.71 47.31
C ILE A 447 53.87 -14.09 48.49
N ASN A 448 53.92 -14.80 49.62
CA ASN A 448 54.69 -14.39 50.79
C ASN A 448 55.97 -15.22 50.88
N VAL A 449 57.12 -14.55 50.83
CA VAL A 449 58.45 -15.16 50.99
C VAL A 449 58.98 -14.83 52.38
N LYS A 450 59.36 -15.86 53.14
CA LYS A 450 60.00 -15.70 54.45
C LYS A 450 61.51 -15.82 54.30
N ILE A 451 62.24 -14.91 54.96
CA ILE A 451 63.70 -14.81 54.94
C ILE A 451 64.18 -14.66 56.39
N GLU A 452 65.16 -15.46 56.79
CA GLU A 452 65.75 -15.38 58.13
C GLU A 452 67.15 -14.77 58.04
N VAL A 453 67.39 -13.63 58.67
CA VAL A 453 68.74 -13.06 58.78
C VAL A 453 69.35 -13.53 60.09
N ASN A 454 70.46 -14.27 60.00
CA ASN A 454 71.12 -14.88 61.15
C ASN A 454 72.44 -14.18 61.49
N ARG A 455 72.77 -14.14 62.78
CA ARG A 455 74.08 -13.68 63.27
C ARG A 455 74.98 -14.91 63.47
N PRO A 456 76.26 -14.87 63.09
CA PRO A 456 77.22 -15.87 63.58
C PRO A 456 77.42 -15.68 65.09
N PRO A 457 77.83 -16.72 65.83
CA PRO A 457 78.22 -16.58 67.23
C PRO A 457 79.45 -15.66 67.35
N GLU A 458 79.43 -14.73 68.32
CA GLU A 458 80.57 -13.90 68.69
C GLU A 458 81.29 -14.51 69.91
N PHE A 459 82.63 -14.50 69.91
CA PHE A 459 83.41 -14.86 71.09
C PHE A 459 83.35 -13.71 72.10
N ILE A 460 82.86 -14.00 73.31
CA ILE A 460 83.09 -13.15 74.47
C ILE A 460 84.47 -13.52 75.01
N VAL A 461 85.42 -12.59 74.90
CA VAL A 461 86.68 -12.65 75.64
C VAL A 461 86.45 -11.91 76.94
N GLU A 462 86.49 -12.64 78.06
CA GLU A 462 86.47 -12.06 79.43
C GLU A 462 87.82 -11.40 79.78
#